data_AF-A0A940TUN2-F1
#
_entry.id   AF-A0A940TUN2-F1
#
_cell.length_a   1.000
_cell.length_b   1.000
_cell.length_c   1.000
_cell.angle_alpha   90.00
_cell.angle_beta   90.00
_cell.angle_gamma   90.00
#
_symmetry.space_group_name_H-M   'P 1'
#
loop_
_entity.id
_entity.type
_entity.pdbx_description
1 polymer ?
#
loop_
_entity_poly.entity_id
_entity_poly.type
_entity_poly.pdbx_seq_one_letter_code
_entity_poly.pdbx_strand_id
1 'polypeptide(L)'
;MATKAKAPETVEVPEQMNGKGEPKAFVDLLHRVLLASIGAVALAQDEIEEFVNKLIERGEIAEKDGKKVVKDVMDSRKKQAKDASKKAEGEVNKQVEQILEHLSVPTKADMDALSEKIAALTKKVDELKKNQ
;
A
#
# COMPACT_ATOMS: atom_id res chain seq x y z
N MET A 1 22.90 -38.13 18.91
CA MET A 1 21.66 -37.33 19.04
C MET A 1 21.93 -35.98 18.41
N ALA A 2 21.46 -35.76 17.18
CA ALA A 2 21.78 -34.57 16.40
C ALA A 2 20.72 -33.50 16.61
N THR A 3 21.11 -32.34 17.12
CA THR A 3 20.30 -31.13 17.20
C THR A 3 20.15 -30.55 15.80
N LYS A 4 18.98 -30.78 15.19
CA LYS A 4 18.64 -30.23 13.88
C LYS A 4 18.38 -28.73 14.03
N ALA A 5 19.36 -27.91 13.66
CA ALA A 5 19.19 -26.47 13.49
C ALA A 5 18.08 -26.24 12.45
N LYS A 6 16.95 -25.64 12.88
CA LYS A 6 15.90 -25.17 11.98
C LYS A 6 16.43 -23.89 11.34
N ALA A 7 16.98 -24.01 10.13
CA ALA A 7 17.33 -22.88 9.30
C ALA A 7 16.08 -22.01 9.05
N PRO A 8 16.22 -20.68 8.91
CA PRO A 8 15.10 -19.84 8.51
C PRO A 8 14.64 -20.32 7.14
N GLU A 9 13.39 -20.78 7.05
CA GLU A 9 12.73 -21.05 5.77
C GLU A 9 12.74 -19.74 4.99
N THR A 10 13.71 -19.61 4.08
CA THR A 10 13.65 -18.66 2.98
C THR A 10 12.33 -18.90 2.28
N VAL A 11 11.37 -18.00 2.51
CA VAL A 11 10.08 -18.02 1.84
C VAL A 11 10.37 -17.80 0.36
N GLU A 12 10.41 -18.91 -0.38
CA GLU A 12 10.55 -18.93 -1.82
C GLU A 12 9.44 -18.03 -2.39
N VAL A 13 9.85 -16.90 -3.00
CA VAL A 13 8.96 -16.08 -3.78
C VAL A 13 8.43 -17.00 -4.89
N PRO A 14 7.12 -17.33 -4.95
CA PRO A 14 6.64 -18.25 -5.95
C PRO A 14 6.82 -17.61 -7.33
N GLU A 15 7.80 -18.14 -8.08
CA GLU A 15 8.24 -17.69 -9.41
C GLU A 15 7.25 -18.13 -10.51
N GLN A 16 5.95 -18.07 -10.24
CA GLN A 16 4.92 -18.43 -11.22
C GLN A 16 4.46 -17.17 -11.95
N MET A 17 5.33 -16.71 -12.85
CA MET A 17 4.97 -15.82 -13.96
C MET A 17 4.12 -16.59 -14.96
N ASN A 18 2.80 -16.43 -14.95
CA ASN A 18 2.01 -16.72 -16.15
C ASN A 18 0.63 -16.04 -16.13
N GLY A 19 0.28 -15.42 -17.26
CA GLY A 19 -1.11 -15.37 -17.71
C GLY A 19 -1.81 -14.02 -17.72
N LYS A 20 -1.70 -13.35 -18.87
CA LYS A 20 -2.78 -12.58 -19.56
C LYS A 20 -3.51 -11.50 -18.74
N GLY A 21 -3.09 -10.25 -18.94
CA GLY A 21 -3.92 -9.19 -19.54
C GLY A 21 -5.32 -8.86 -19.00
N GLU A 22 -5.71 -9.32 -17.80
CA GLU A 22 -6.98 -8.93 -17.18
C GLU A 22 -6.73 -8.09 -15.92
N PRO A 23 -7.36 -6.90 -15.77
CA PRO A 23 -7.11 -5.98 -14.66
C PRO A 23 -7.38 -6.59 -13.27
N LYS A 24 -8.17 -7.66 -13.18
CA LYS A 24 -8.41 -8.41 -11.94
C LYS A 24 -7.19 -9.21 -11.47
N ALA A 25 -6.40 -9.76 -12.40
CA ALA A 25 -5.23 -10.59 -12.06
C ALA A 25 -4.13 -9.78 -11.38
N PHE A 26 -3.94 -8.52 -11.80
CA PHE A 26 -2.98 -7.60 -11.19
C PHE A 26 -3.39 -7.21 -9.76
N VAL A 27 -4.68 -6.90 -9.54
CA VAL A 27 -5.21 -6.56 -8.22
C VAL A 27 -5.10 -7.74 -7.25
N ASP A 28 -5.42 -8.96 -7.71
CA ASP A 28 -5.27 -10.17 -6.90
C ASP A 28 -3.81 -10.46 -6.52
N LEU A 29 -2.86 -10.19 -7.44
CA LEU A 29 -1.43 -10.34 -7.16
C LEU A 29 -0.96 -9.34 -6.09
N LEU A 30 -1.32 -8.06 -6.24
CA LEU A 30 -1.00 -7.03 -5.25
C LEU A 30 -1.57 -7.36 -3.87
N HIS A 31 -2.82 -7.84 -3.83
CA HIS A 31 -3.47 -8.23 -2.59
C HIS A 31 -2.72 -9.37 -1.89
N ARG A 32 -2.31 -10.41 -2.63
CA ARG A 32 -1.53 -11.53 -2.09
C ARG A 32 -0.16 -11.08 -1.56
N VAL A 33 0.55 -10.25 -2.30
CA VAL A 33 1.86 -9.71 -1.88
C VAL A 33 1.71 -8.85 -0.63
N LEU A 34 0.68 -8.01 -0.55
CA LEU A 34 0.36 -7.22 0.65
C LEU A 34 0.09 -8.11 1.85
N LEU A 35 -0.78 -9.11 1.72
CA LEU A 35 -1.10 -10.04 2.82
C LEU A 35 0.14 -10.82 3.29
N ALA A 36 0.96 -11.29 2.35
CA ALA A 36 2.22 -11.97 2.68
C ALA A 36 3.20 -11.03 3.40
N SER A 37 3.29 -9.76 2.99
CA SER A 37 4.16 -8.77 3.63
C SER A 37 3.73 -8.47 5.08
N ILE A 38 2.42 -8.37 5.33
CA ILE A 38 1.87 -8.16 6.67
C ILE A 38 2.16 -9.39 7.55
N GLY A 39 1.97 -10.59 7.02
CA GLY A 39 2.28 -11.85 7.72
C GLY A 39 3.75 -11.99 8.08
N ALA A 40 4.66 -11.68 7.15
CA ALA A 40 6.10 -11.73 7.38
C ALA A 40 6.55 -10.75 8.48
N VAL A 41 5.96 -9.55 8.52
CA VAL A 41 6.24 -8.55 9.57
C VAL A 41 5.72 -8.98 10.93
N ALA A 42 4.57 -9.66 11.00
CA ALA A 42 4.04 -10.19 12.26
C ALA A 42 4.96 -11.26 12.85
N LEU A 43 5.40 -12.23 12.05
CA LEU A 43 6.35 -13.27 12.49
C LEU A 43 7.68 -12.68 13.00
N ALA A 44 8.17 -11.62 12.36
CA ALA A 44 9.38 -10.95 12.80
C ALA A 44 9.22 -10.25 14.17
N GLN A 45 8.01 -9.82 14.55
CA GLN A 45 7.78 -9.23 15.87
C GLN A 45 7.86 -10.30 16.97
N ASP A 46 7.24 -11.45 16.74
CA ASP A 46 7.27 -12.58 17.68
C ASP A 46 8.73 -13.05 17.92
N GLU A 47 9.53 -13.14 16.85
CA GLU A 47 10.94 -13.56 16.96
C GLU A 47 11.80 -12.54 17.74
N ILE A 48 11.51 -11.24 17.61
CA ILE A 48 12.20 -10.19 18.37
C ILE A 48 11.88 -10.29 19.86
N GLU A 49 10.61 -10.53 20.21
CA GLU A 49 10.22 -10.73 21.60
C GLU A 49 10.88 -11.97 22.21
N GLU A 50 10.91 -13.08 21.48
CA GLU A 50 11.57 -14.32 21.92
C GLU A 50 13.09 -14.14 22.08
N PHE A 51 13.73 -13.40 21.16
CA PHE A 51 15.16 -13.09 21.25
C PHE A 51 15.50 -12.24 22.47
N VAL A 52 14.69 -11.21 22.75
CA VAL A 52 14.86 -10.36 23.94
C VAL A 52 14.64 -11.16 25.23
N ASN A 53 13.64 -12.05 25.26
CA ASN A 53 13.40 -12.91 26.41
C ASN A 53 14.58 -13.85 26.67
N LYS A 54 15.16 -14.47 25.63
CA LYS A 54 16.36 -15.32 25.76
C LYS A 54 17.56 -14.56 26.33
N LEU A 55 17.73 -13.30 25.95
CA LEU A 55 18.79 -12.44 26.48
C LEU A 55 18.57 -12.07 27.96
N ILE A 56 17.31 -11.89 28.38
CA ILE A 56 16.95 -11.68 29.80
C ILE A 56 17.22 -12.95 30.60
N GLU A 57 16.80 -14.12 30.11
CA GLU A 57 17.00 -15.42 30.78
C GLU A 57 18.49 -15.77 30.95
N ARG A 58 19.32 -15.38 29.99
CA ARG A 58 20.78 -15.53 30.06
C ARG A 58 21.46 -14.50 30.98
N GLY A 59 20.71 -13.52 31.49
CA GLY A 59 21.24 -12.44 32.32
C GLY A 59 22.08 -11.42 31.55
N GLU A 60 22.03 -11.42 30.21
CA GLU A 60 22.78 -10.48 29.35
C GLU A 60 22.14 -9.07 29.37
N ILE A 61 20.86 -8.97 29.70
CA ILE A 61 20.13 -7.71 29.88
C ILE A 61 19.12 -7.81 31.02
N ALA A 62 18.86 -6.67 31.67
CA ALA A 62 17.80 -6.58 32.67
C ALA A 62 16.42 -6.66 32.02
N GLU A 63 15.47 -7.30 32.70
CA GLU A 63 14.08 -7.44 32.24
C GLU A 63 13.43 -6.09 31.89
N LYS A 64 13.76 -5.05 32.69
CA LYS A 64 13.29 -3.68 32.48
C LYS A 64 13.80 -3.09 31.16
N ASP A 65 15.05 -3.37 30.80
CA ASP A 65 15.68 -2.85 29.59
C ASP A 65 15.20 -3.62 28.36
N GLY A 66 15.03 -4.94 28.45
CA GLY A 66 14.44 -5.73 27.36
C GLY A 66 13.01 -5.29 27.01
N LYS A 67 12.14 -5.11 28.01
CA LYS A 67 10.77 -4.57 27.80
C LYS A 67 10.79 -3.18 27.18
N LYS A 68 11.77 -2.34 27.55
CA LYS A 68 11.93 -1.00 26.98
C LYS A 68 12.32 -1.06 25.50
N VAL A 69 13.23 -1.95 25.12
CA VAL A 69 13.65 -2.13 23.72
C VAL A 69 12.48 -2.54 22.83
N VAL A 70 11.70 -3.55 23.24
CA VAL A 70 10.50 -3.99 22.48
C VAL A 70 9.52 -2.83 22.31
N LYS A 71 9.27 -2.09 23.40
CA LYS A 71 8.38 -0.94 23.38
C LYS A 71 8.87 0.18 22.46
N ASP A 72 10.16 0.53 22.52
CA ASP A 72 10.75 1.59 21.69
C ASP A 72 10.68 1.24 20.19
N VAL A 73 10.87 -0.03 19.83
CA VAL A 73 10.72 -0.53 18.45
C VAL A 73 9.26 -0.43 17.99
N MET A 74 8.31 -0.87 18.82
CA MET A 74 6.87 -0.77 18.55
C MET A 74 6.42 0.68 18.38
N ASP A 75 6.82 1.58 19.28
CA ASP A 75 6.46 2.99 19.23
C ASP A 75 7.07 3.69 18.01
N SER A 76 8.32 3.37 17.67
CA SER A 76 8.99 3.88 16.46
C SER A 76 8.29 3.43 15.18
N ARG A 77 7.87 2.15 15.11
CA ARG A 77 7.09 1.64 13.98
C ARG A 77 5.74 2.33 13.86
N LYS A 78 5.01 2.51 14.97
CA LYS A 78 3.71 3.18 14.98
C LYS A 78 3.82 4.63 14.50
N LYS A 79 4.88 5.33 14.89
CA LYS A 79 5.16 6.69 14.42
C LYS A 79 5.46 6.71 12.91
N GLN A 80 6.34 5.83 12.44
CA GLN A 80 6.66 5.72 11.01
C GLN A 80 5.43 5.34 10.18
N ALA A 81 4.57 4.43 10.65
CA ALA A 81 3.33 4.07 9.96
C ALA A 81 2.37 5.26 9.84
N LYS A 82 2.22 6.06 10.90
CA LYS A 82 1.41 7.29 10.85
C LYS A 82 1.98 8.31 9.86
N ASP A 83 3.29 8.52 9.88
CA ASP A 83 3.95 9.49 8.99
C ASP A 83 3.91 9.01 7.53
N ALA A 84 4.10 7.70 7.30
CA ALA A 84 3.98 7.08 5.99
C ALA A 84 2.55 7.15 5.46
N SER A 85 1.52 6.91 6.29
CA SER A 85 0.12 7.06 5.89
C SER A 85 -0.20 8.49 5.46
N LYS A 86 0.23 9.50 6.23
CA LYS A 86 0.03 10.92 5.86
C LYS A 86 0.75 11.29 4.55
N LYS A 87 1.98 10.81 4.35
CA LYS A 87 2.74 11.06 3.12
C LYS A 87 2.15 10.32 1.93
N ALA A 88 1.75 9.06 2.13
CA ALA A 88 1.12 8.23 1.11
C ALA A 88 -0.19 8.87 0.63
N GLU A 89 -1.05 9.35 1.53
CA GLU A 89 -2.28 10.05 1.11
C GLU A 89 -1.99 11.25 0.20
N GLY A 90 -0.98 12.06 0.53
CA GLY A 90 -0.62 13.24 -0.28
C GLY A 90 0.12 12.91 -1.59
N GLU A 91 0.99 11.90 -1.60
CA GLU A 91 1.79 11.52 -2.78
C GLU A 91 1.04 10.60 -3.73
N VAL A 92 0.21 9.68 -3.20
CA VAL A 92 -0.64 8.79 -4.02
C VAL A 92 -1.63 9.62 -4.81
N ASN A 93 -2.25 10.64 -4.22
CA ASN A 93 -3.22 11.46 -4.95
C ASN A 93 -2.57 12.18 -6.14
N LYS A 94 -1.37 12.73 -5.94
CA LYS A 94 -0.59 13.38 -7.00
C LYS A 94 -0.11 12.41 -8.07
N GLN A 95 0.36 11.23 -7.68
CA GLN A 95 0.80 10.21 -8.63
C GLN A 95 -0.37 9.68 -9.45
N VAL A 96 -1.54 9.48 -8.83
CA VAL A 96 -2.76 9.07 -9.52
C VAL A 96 -3.22 10.16 -10.49
N GLU A 97 -3.22 11.43 -10.09
CA GLU A 97 -3.51 12.56 -11.00
C GLU A 97 -2.56 12.59 -12.20
N GLN A 98 -1.25 12.44 -11.99
CA GLN A 98 -0.26 12.43 -13.07
C GLN A 98 -0.44 11.24 -14.02
N ILE A 99 -0.73 10.05 -13.49
CA ILE A 99 -0.98 8.87 -14.32
C ILE A 99 -2.26 9.05 -15.13
N LEU A 100 -3.33 9.59 -14.54
CA LEU A 100 -4.59 9.87 -15.24
C LEU A 100 -4.40 10.89 -16.37
N GLU A 101 -3.59 11.92 -16.14
CA GLU A 101 -3.23 12.93 -17.13
C GLU A 101 -2.43 12.30 -18.30
N HIS A 102 -1.45 11.46 -18.00
CA HIS A 102 -0.67 10.74 -19.01
C HIS A 102 -1.49 9.72 -19.81
N LEU A 103 -2.50 9.10 -19.20
CA LEU A 103 -3.40 8.16 -19.87
C LEU A 103 -4.52 8.85 -20.67
N SER A 104 -4.49 10.19 -20.77
CA SER A 104 -5.54 10.99 -21.44
C SER A 104 -6.95 10.67 -20.93
N VAL A 105 -7.06 10.33 -19.64
CA VAL A 105 -8.36 10.07 -19.01
C VAL A 105 -8.94 11.43 -18.60
N PRO A 106 -10.00 11.93 -19.26
CA PRO A 106 -10.54 13.23 -18.93
C PRO A 106 -11.20 13.22 -17.55
N THR A 107 -11.07 14.33 -16.84
CA THR A 107 -11.60 14.45 -15.48
C THR A 107 -13.11 14.69 -15.51
N LYS A 108 -13.77 14.52 -14.35
CA LYS A 108 -15.20 14.84 -14.24
C LYS A 108 -15.50 16.32 -14.54
N ALA A 109 -14.59 17.21 -14.15
CA ALA A 109 -14.72 18.64 -14.43
C ALA A 109 -14.70 18.94 -15.95
N ASP A 110 -13.88 18.21 -16.71
CA ASP A 110 -13.84 18.34 -18.17
C ASP A 110 -15.16 17.90 -18.82
N MET A 111 -15.76 16.82 -18.30
CA MET A 111 -17.06 16.34 -18.77
C MET A 111 -18.19 17.34 -18.48
N ASP A 112 -18.19 17.93 -17.28
CA ASP A 112 -19.18 18.93 -16.88
C ASP A 112 -19.06 20.20 -17.75
N ALA A 113 -17.82 20.68 -18.00
CA ALA A 113 -17.56 21.84 -18.85
C ALA A 113 -17.96 21.59 -20.33
N LEU A 114 -17.75 20.38 -20.83
CA LEU A 114 -18.23 19.97 -22.15
C LEU A 114 -19.76 19.96 -22.21
N SER A 115 -20.42 19.43 -21.17
CA SER A 115 -21.87 19.37 -21.06
C SER A 115 -22.51 20.77 -21.08
N GLU A 116 -21.94 21.72 -20.35
CA GLU A 116 -22.40 23.12 -20.38
C GLU A 116 -22.21 23.78 -21.75
N LYS A 117 -21.05 23.57 -22.39
CA LYS A 117 -20.80 24.08 -23.74
C LYS A 117 -21.79 23.50 -24.75
N ILE A 118 -22.08 22.20 -24.67
CA ILE A 118 -23.08 21.55 -25.52
C ILE A 118 -24.46 22.17 -25.28
N ALA A 119 -24.88 22.34 -24.02
CA ALA A 119 -26.17 22.97 -23.70
C ALA A 119 -26.27 24.41 -24.24
N ALA A 120 -25.19 25.19 -24.14
CA ALA A 120 -25.13 26.54 -24.69
C ALA A 120 -25.19 26.57 -26.22
N LEU A 121 -24.50 25.65 -26.90
CA LEU A 121 -24.58 25.50 -28.35
C LEU A 121 -25.99 25.10 -28.80
N THR A 122 -26.61 24.12 -28.13
CA THR A 122 -27.97 23.68 -28.45
C THR A 122 -28.95 24.85 -28.41
N LYS A 123 -28.88 25.70 -27.36
CA LYS A 123 -29.73 26.91 -27.29
C LYS A 123 -29.51 27.86 -28.46
N LYS A 124 -28.26 28.14 -28.83
CA LYS A 124 -27.94 29.04 -29.96
C LYS A 124 -28.43 28.48 -31.29
N VAL A 125 -28.33 27.17 -31.50
CA VAL A 125 -28.83 26.50 -32.70
C VAL A 125 -30.35 26.57 -32.77
N ASP A 126 -31.04 26.37 -31.66
CA ASP A 126 -32.52 26.49 -31.59
C ASP A 126 -33.00 27.93 -31.83
N GLU A 127 -32.28 28.93 -31.33
CA GLU A 127 -32.54 30.35 -31.60
C GLU A 127 -32.35 30.70 -33.08
N LEU A 128 -31.28 30.22 -33.71
CA LEU A 128 -31.05 30.42 -35.14
C LEU A 128 -32.10 29.72 -36.00
N LYS A 129 -32.54 28.51 -35.63
CA LYS A 129 -33.63 27.80 -36.32
C LYS A 129 -34.99 28.48 -36.18
N LYS A 130 -35.24 29.23 -35.09
CA LYS A 130 -36.47 30.02 -34.92
C LYS A 130 -36.49 31.32 -35.73
N ASN A 131 -35.31 31.83 -36.08
CA ASN A 131 -35.14 33.07 -36.82
C ASN A 131 -34.97 32.86 -38.34
N GLN A 132 -35.04 31.60 -38.80
CA GLN A 132 -35.14 31.21 -40.21
C GLN A 132 -36.58 30.80 -40.55
#